data_AF-A0A3A4ZEI5-F1
#
_entry.id   AF-A0A3A4ZEI5-F1
#
_cell.length_a   1.000
_cell.length_b   1.000
_cell.length_c   1.000
_cell.angle_alpha   90.00
_cell.angle_beta   90.00
_cell.angle_gamma   90.00
#
_symmetry.space_group_name_H-M   'P 1'
#
loop_
_entity.id
_entity.type
_entity.pdbx_description
1 polymer ?
#
loop_
_entity_poly.entity_id
_entity_poly.type
_entity_poly.pdbx_seq_one_letter_code
_entity_poly.pdbx_strand_id
1 'polypeptide(L)'
;MKSLWGQGSRYLRVRRSVDVSPRFARAMLVAVVALVALIFIAGDVGLWRLWSAQRDMAQIKARIAELETRNALLDAEIARLQSDAFAIEKVAREKYGYLREGDRVYRIVTPEALPEKAPDRRSALDRSGRKP
;
A
#
# COMPACT_ATOMS: atom_id res chain seq x y z
N MET A 1 12.46 27.94 -82.73
CA MET A 1 12.13 29.03 -81.79
C MET A 1 10.66 28.94 -81.40
N LYS A 2 10.34 29.27 -80.13
CA LYS A 2 9.02 29.30 -79.45
C LYS A 2 8.57 27.94 -78.89
N SER A 3 9.15 27.52 -77.76
CA SER A 3 8.67 27.73 -76.37
C SER A 3 7.45 26.86 -76.07
N LEU A 4 7.63 25.77 -75.32
CA LEU A 4 7.49 25.76 -73.85
C LEU A 4 6.09 26.20 -73.39
N TRP A 5 5.59 25.42 -72.44
CA TRP A 5 4.70 25.76 -71.33
C TRP A 5 3.31 25.11 -71.34
N GLY A 6 3.21 24.10 -70.47
CA GLY A 6 2.17 24.12 -69.44
C GLY A 6 0.81 23.59 -69.87
N GLN A 7 0.68 22.26 -69.89
CA GLN A 7 -0.61 21.62 -69.71
C GLN A 7 -1.08 21.90 -68.27
N GLY A 8 -1.67 23.08 -68.07
CA GLY A 8 -2.20 23.51 -66.79
C GLY A 8 -3.35 22.59 -66.40
N SER A 9 -3.08 21.68 -65.46
CA SER A 9 -4.10 20.86 -64.81
C SER A 9 -4.98 21.82 -64.02
N ARG A 10 -6.11 22.22 -64.61
CA ARG A 10 -7.10 23.07 -63.94
C ARG A 10 -7.81 22.20 -62.91
N TYR A 11 -7.26 22.13 -61.71
CA TYR A 11 -7.94 21.56 -60.57
C TYR A 11 -9.18 22.44 -60.29
N LEU A 12 -10.35 21.98 -60.71
CA LEU A 12 -11.63 22.55 -60.32
C LEU A 12 -11.78 22.36 -58.82
N ARG A 13 -11.46 23.40 -58.05
CA ARG A 13 -11.73 23.44 -56.61
C ARG A 13 -13.23 23.59 -56.46
N VAL A 14 -13.94 22.46 -56.35
CA VAL A 14 -15.38 22.44 -56.05
C VAL A 14 -15.58 22.99 -54.64
N ARG A 15 -15.86 24.29 -54.56
CA ARG A 15 -16.26 24.92 -53.31
C ARG A 15 -17.73 24.63 -53.11
N ARG A 16 -18.06 23.50 -52.47
CA ARG A 16 -19.40 23.26 -51.94
C ARG A 16 -19.65 24.30 -50.84
N SER A 17 -20.47 25.31 -51.12
CA SER A 17 -21.08 26.12 -50.08
C SER A 17 -22.14 25.25 -49.42
N VAL A 18 -21.92 24.89 -48.16
CA VAL A 18 -22.97 24.26 -47.36
C VAL A 18 -23.90 25.39 -46.94
N ASP A 19 -25.05 25.48 -47.60
CA ASP A 19 -26.08 26.47 -47.29
C ASP A 19 -26.80 26.05 -46.00
N VAL A 20 -26.27 26.46 -44.85
CA VAL A 20 -26.90 26.24 -43.55
C VAL A 20 -27.82 27.41 -43.22
N SER A 21 -29.04 27.11 -42.77
CA SER A 21 -29.91 28.16 -42.26
C SER A 21 -29.29 28.79 -41.00
N PRO A 22 -29.35 30.12 -40.84
CA PRO A 22 -28.72 30.81 -39.71
C PRO A 22 -29.33 30.40 -38.35
N ARG A 23 -30.59 29.93 -38.35
CA ARG A 23 -31.24 29.38 -37.16
C ARG A 23 -30.65 28.02 -36.77
N PHE A 24 -30.42 27.15 -37.75
CA PHE A 24 -29.81 25.85 -37.53
C PHE A 24 -28.34 25.97 -37.11
N ALA A 25 -27.59 26.87 -37.74
CA ALA A 25 -26.21 27.15 -37.34
C ALA A 25 -26.11 27.66 -35.89
N ARG A 26 -27.02 28.56 -35.47
CA ARG A 26 -27.08 29.01 -34.06
C ARG A 26 -27.49 27.91 -33.11
N ALA A 27 -28.49 27.11 -33.44
CA ALA A 27 -28.92 25.98 -32.61
C ALA A 27 -27.79 24.94 -32.44
N MET A 28 -27.08 24.64 -33.52
CA MET A 28 -25.93 23.73 -33.50
C MET A 28 -24.76 24.31 -32.68
N LEU A 29 -24.48 25.60 -32.80
CA LEU A 29 -23.49 26.27 -31.96
C LEU A 29 -23.86 26.18 -30.47
N VAL A 30 -25.11 26.48 -30.12
CA VAL A 30 -25.60 26.38 -28.73
C VAL A 30 -25.51 24.95 -28.22
N ALA A 31 -25.88 23.96 -29.03
CA ALA A 31 -25.78 22.55 -28.66
C ALA A 31 -24.32 22.12 -28.41
N VAL A 32 -23.37 22.56 -29.24
CA VAL A 32 -21.95 22.28 -29.04
C VAL A 32 -21.43 22.95 -27.77
N VAL A 33 -21.78 24.21 -27.53
CA VAL A 33 -21.38 24.91 -26.30
C VAL A 33 -21.98 24.25 -25.05
N ALA A 34 -23.25 23.84 -25.11
CA ALA A 34 -23.91 23.13 -24.02
C ALA A 34 -23.26 21.78 -23.75
N LEU A 35 -22.89 21.03 -24.80
CA LEU A 35 -22.18 19.76 -24.67
C LEU A 35 -20.80 19.95 -24.03
N VAL A 36 -20.05 20.97 -24.47
CA VAL A 36 -18.75 21.31 -23.87
C VAL A 36 -18.94 21.70 -22.41
N ALA A 37 -19.90 22.57 -22.09
CA ALA A 37 -20.21 22.95 -20.71
C ALA A 37 -20.58 21.73 -19.86
N LEU A 38 -21.39 20.81 -20.39
CA LEU A 38 -21.78 19.58 -19.70
C LEU A 38 -20.57 18.67 -19.44
N ILE A 39 -19.66 18.50 -20.41
CA ILE A 39 -18.42 17.73 -20.22
C ILE A 39 -17.50 18.40 -19.19
N PHE A 40 -17.45 19.73 -19.15
CA PHE A 40 -16.65 20.47 -18.17
C PHE A 40 -17.23 20.41 -16.75
N ILE A 41 -18.56 20.30 -16.61
CA ILE A 41 -19.25 20.21 -15.32
C ILE A 41 -19.32 18.76 -14.82
N ALA A 42 -19.65 17.82 -15.70
CA ALA A 42 -19.90 16.41 -15.37
C ALA A 42 -18.69 15.49 -15.59
N GLY A 43 -17.70 15.91 -16.38
CA GLY A 43 -16.49 15.12 -16.62
C GLY A 43 -15.51 15.22 -15.46
N ASP A 44 -14.84 14.11 -15.14
CA ASP A 44 -13.78 13.92 -14.13
C ASP A 44 -12.55 14.87 -14.24
N VAL A 45 -12.62 15.84 -15.15
CA VAL A 45 -11.57 16.81 -15.51
C VAL A 45 -11.94 18.26 -15.11
N GLY A 46 -13.17 18.51 -14.66
CA GLY A 46 -13.67 19.84 -14.32
C GLY A 46 -13.18 20.40 -12.99
N LEU A 47 -13.13 21.74 -12.86
CA LEU A 47 -12.71 22.55 -11.70
C LEU A 47 -13.16 22.03 -10.32
N TRP A 48 -14.26 21.27 -10.26
CA TRP A 48 -14.73 20.63 -9.03
C TRP A 48 -13.71 19.67 -8.41
N ARG A 49 -12.98 18.90 -9.22
CA ARG A 49 -11.96 17.98 -8.72
C ARG A 49 -10.75 18.70 -8.13
N LEU A 50 -10.42 19.90 -8.63
CA LEU A 50 -9.38 20.74 -8.03
C LEU A 50 -9.82 21.31 -6.67
N TRP A 51 -11.11 21.65 -6.56
CA TRP A 51 -11.70 22.11 -5.30
C TRP A 51 -11.86 20.99 -4.26
N SER A 52 -12.26 19.78 -4.69
CA SER A 52 -12.39 18.63 -3.79
C SER A 52 -11.02 18.10 -3.36
N ALA A 53 -10.06 18.00 -4.29
CA ALA A 53 -8.71 17.52 -4.00
C ALA A 53 -7.98 18.38 -2.95
N GLN A 54 -8.19 19.70 -2.95
CA GLN A 54 -7.62 20.56 -1.91
C GLN A 54 -8.21 20.29 -0.52
N ARG A 55 -9.52 20.00 -0.44
CA ARG A 55 -10.16 19.63 0.84
C ARG A 55 -9.70 18.26 1.33
N ASP A 56 -9.57 17.30 0.43
CA ASP A 56 -9.10 15.95 0.76
C ASP A 56 -7.66 15.98 1.26
N MET A 57 -6.79 16.78 0.63
CA MET A 57 -5.42 16.98 1.11
C MET A 57 -5.37 17.61 2.51
N ALA A 58 -6.24 18.57 2.81
CA ALA A 58 -6.31 19.18 4.14
C ALA A 58 -6.76 18.18 5.21
N GLN A 59 -7.77 17.35 4.91
CA GLN A 59 -8.24 16.33 5.84
C GLN A 59 -7.20 15.22 6.08
N ILE A 60 -6.53 14.76 5.03
CA ILE A 60 -5.48 13.73 5.15
C ILE A 60 -4.31 14.27 5.98
N LYS A 61 -3.86 15.50 5.74
CA LYS A 61 -2.80 16.13 6.54
C LYS A 61 -3.19 16.30 8.01
N ALA A 62 -4.43 16.71 8.29
CA ALA A 62 -4.92 16.82 9.65
C ALA A 62 -4.93 15.46 10.37
N ARG A 63 -5.36 14.40 9.68
CA ARG A 63 -5.31 13.04 10.23
C ARG A 63 -3.88 12.53 10.46
N ILE A 64 -2.94 12.86 9.57
CA ILE A 64 -1.53 12.52 9.77
C ILE A 64 -1.01 13.18 11.04
N ALA A 65 -1.23 14.48 11.21
CA ALA A 65 -0.80 15.21 12.41
C ALA A 65 -1.43 14.66 13.70
N GLU A 66 -2.72 14.30 13.67
CA GLU A 66 -3.41 13.67 14.80
C GLU A 66 -2.81 12.30 15.14
N LEU A 67 -2.52 11.48 14.14
CA LEU A 67 -1.92 10.15 14.31
C LEU A 67 -0.48 10.24 14.81
N GLU A 68 0.32 11.17 14.29
CA GLU A 68 1.68 11.43 14.77
C GLU A 68 1.69 11.84 16.24
N THR A 69 0.77 12.71 16.64
CA THR A 69 0.62 13.14 18.04
C THR A 69 0.24 11.96 18.95
N ARG A 70 -0.68 11.11 18.50
CA ARG A 70 -1.08 9.90 19.25
C ARG A 70 0.05 8.89 19.36
N ASN A 71 0.80 8.66 18.29
CA ASN A 71 1.97 7.78 18.33
C ASN A 71 3.01 8.30 19.31
N ALA A 72 3.33 9.60 19.27
CA ALA A 72 4.29 10.18 20.20
C ALA A 72 3.85 10.02 21.68
N LEU A 73 2.56 10.15 21.97
CA LEU A 73 2.02 9.90 23.32
C LEU A 73 2.10 8.43 23.72
N LEU A 74 1.73 7.53 22.81
CA LEU A 74 1.80 6.09 23.06
C LEU A 74 3.24 5.62 23.24
N ASP A 75 4.18 6.14 22.46
CA ASP A 75 5.61 5.84 22.59
C ASP A 75 6.17 6.34 23.92
N ALA A 76 5.75 7.53 24.37
CA ALA A 76 6.12 8.04 25.70
C ALA A 76 5.52 7.18 26.83
N GLU A 77 4.28 6.72 26.68
CA GLU A 77 3.62 5.82 27.63
C GLU A 77 4.32 4.46 27.67
N ILE A 78 4.64 3.90 26.50
CA ILE A 78 5.42 2.66 26.37
C ILE A 78 6.78 2.83 27.02
N ALA A 79 7.51 3.90 26.74
CA ALA A 79 8.82 4.16 27.34
C ALA A 79 8.73 4.26 28.86
N ARG A 80 7.69 4.92 29.39
CA ARG A 80 7.42 4.97 30.83
C ARG A 80 7.12 3.59 31.41
N LEU A 81 6.29 2.79 30.74
CA LEU A 81 5.92 1.44 31.17
C LEU A 81 7.08 0.43 31.03
N GLN A 82 7.97 0.65 30.06
CA GLN A 82 9.15 -0.17 29.78
C GLN A 82 10.37 0.21 30.61
N SER A 83 10.39 1.41 31.21
CA SER A 83 11.52 1.89 32.02
C SER A 83 11.86 1.00 33.23
N ASP A 84 10.97 0.06 33.59
CA ASP A 84 11.21 -0.95 34.61
C ASP A 84 11.66 -2.26 33.93
N ALA A 85 12.96 -2.52 33.90
CA ALA A 85 13.57 -3.68 33.23
C ALA A 85 12.96 -5.04 33.68
N PHE A 86 12.44 -5.07 34.90
CA PHE A 86 11.74 -6.23 35.47
C PHE A 86 10.41 -6.52 34.77
N ALA A 87 9.69 -5.48 34.32
CA ALA A 87 8.42 -5.63 33.61
C ALA A 87 8.63 -6.21 32.20
N ILE A 88 9.70 -5.79 31.51
CA ILE A 88 10.08 -6.34 30.20
C ILE A 88 10.49 -7.80 30.35
N GLU A 89 11.35 -8.13 31.33
CA GLU A 89 11.78 -9.50 31.57
C GLU A 89 10.59 -10.42 31.90
N LYS A 90 9.63 -9.92 32.69
CA LYS A 90 8.40 -10.65 32.99
C LYS A 90 7.59 -10.97 31.74
N VAL A 91 7.32 -9.97 30.88
CA VAL A 91 6.58 -10.18 29.62
C VAL A 91 7.34 -11.11 28.67
N ALA A 92 8.67 -10.97 28.59
CA ALA A 92 9.52 -11.85 27.79
C ALA A 92 9.42 -13.31 28.25
N ARG A 93 9.46 -13.56 29.57
CA ARG A 93 9.35 -14.91 30.15
C ARG A 93 7.94 -15.49 30.00
N GLU A 94 6.89 -14.70 30.28
CA GLU A 94 5.51 -15.19 30.28
C GLU A 94 4.93 -15.37 28.87
N LYS A 95 5.15 -14.41 27.97
CA LYS A 95 4.52 -14.40 26.64
C LYS A 95 5.36 -15.09 25.58
N TYR A 96 6.69 -15.03 25.73
CA TYR A 96 7.62 -15.52 24.72
C TYR A 96 8.52 -16.66 25.22
N GLY A 97 8.36 -17.09 26.48
CA GLY A 97 9.16 -18.18 27.04
C GLY A 97 10.66 -17.86 27.09
N TYR A 98 11.02 -16.58 27.22
CA TYR A 98 12.42 -16.14 27.22
C TYR A 98 13.20 -16.83 28.35
N LEU A 99 14.31 -17.49 27.99
CA LEU A 99 15.25 -18.12 28.90
C LEU A 99 16.59 -17.39 28.77
N ARG A 100 17.15 -16.98 29.91
CA ARG A 100 18.46 -16.34 29.97
C ARG A 100 19.56 -17.40 30.00
N GLU A 101 20.78 -17.05 29.58
CA GLU A 101 21.93 -17.95 29.67
C GLU A 101 22.13 -18.41 31.13
N GLY A 102 21.95 -19.71 31.38
CA GLY A 102 21.99 -20.32 32.71
C GLY A 102 20.64 -20.85 33.25
N ASP A 103 19.51 -20.56 32.59
CA ASP A 103 18.20 -21.07 32.99
C ASP A 103 18.08 -22.60 32.76
N ARG A 104 17.50 -23.33 33.72
CA ARG A 104 17.32 -24.80 33.67
C ARG A 104 15.90 -25.16 33.27
N VAL A 105 15.74 -25.90 32.16
CA VAL A 105 14.43 -26.36 31.68
C VAL A 105 14.02 -27.66 32.39
N TYR A 106 12.96 -27.60 33.17
CA TYR A 106 12.35 -28.79 33.77
C TYR A 106 11.17 -29.25 32.92
N ARG A 107 11.26 -30.47 32.36
CA ARG A 107 10.11 -31.11 31.71
C ARG A 107 9.38 -31.93 32.77
N ILE A 108 8.17 -31.50 33.11
CA ILE A 108 7.29 -32.29 33.98
C ILE A 108 6.83 -33.49 33.15
N VAL A 109 7.36 -34.67 33.49
CA VAL A 109 6.86 -35.93 32.95
C VAL A 109 5.78 -36.45 33.89
N THR A 110 4.57 -36.62 33.39
CA THR A 110 3.53 -37.37 34.11
C THR A 110 4.04 -38.80 34.30
N PRO A 111 3.87 -39.44 35.47
CA PRO A 111 4.45 -40.76 35.77
C PRO A 111 4.08 -41.85 34.76
N GLU A 112 2.96 -41.73 34.05
CA GLU A 112 2.55 -42.66 32.98
C GLU A 112 3.37 -42.55 31.69
N ALA A 113 4.13 -41.46 31.51
CA ALA A 113 5.05 -41.25 30.39
C ALA A 113 6.52 -41.50 30.76
N LEU A 114 6.79 -42.24 31.84
CA LEU A 114 8.12 -42.80 32.04
C LEU A 114 8.32 -43.90 30.99
N PRO A 115 9.21 -43.75 29.99
CA PRO A 115 9.65 -44.90 29.23
C PRO A 115 10.25 -45.87 30.24
N GLU A 116 9.60 -47.02 30.37
CA GLU A 116 10.01 -48.15 31.20
C GLU A 116 11.51 -48.40 30.96
N LYS A 117 12.33 -47.98 31.92
CA LYS A 117 13.80 -48.08 31.94
C LYS A 117 14.49 -47.68 30.63
N ALA A 118 14.97 -46.44 30.58
CA ALA A 118 16.14 -46.14 29.75
C ALA A 118 17.27 -47.13 30.10
N PRO A 119 17.87 -47.82 29.12
CA PRO A 119 18.97 -48.74 29.40
C PRO A 119 20.10 -47.92 30.03
N ASP A 120 20.58 -48.40 31.17
CA ASP A 120 21.68 -47.79 31.89
C ASP A 120 22.89 -47.66 30.94
N ARG A 121 23.11 -46.45 30.40
CA ARG A 121 24.23 -46.20 29.48
C ARG A 121 25.58 -46.44 30.15
N ARG A 122 25.64 -46.49 31.50
CA ARG A 122 26.86 -46.81 32.25
C ARG A 122 27.24 -48.28 32.09
N SER A 123 26.26 -49.18 31.96
CA SER A 123 26.49 -50.61 31.72
C SER A 123 27.01 -50.94 30.31
N ALA A 124 26.82 -50.06 29.32
CA ALA A 124 27.25 -50.26 27.94
C ALA A 124 28.70 -49.80 27.65
N LEU A 125 29.23 -48.87 28.46
CA LEU A 125 30.60 -48.35 28.33
C LEU A 125 31.64 -49.25 28.99
N ASP A 126 31.25 -50.08 29.95
CA ASP A 126 32.16 -50.98 30.68
C ASP A 126 32.61 -52.21 29.87
N ARG A 127 31.84 -52.64 28.86
CA ARG A 127 32.19 -53.82 28.04
C ARG A 127 33.18 -53.54 26.90
N SER A 128 33.49 -52.29 26.60
CA SER A 128 34.37 -51.94 25.46
C SER A 128 35.87 -51.99 25.78
N GLY A 129 36.25 -52.28 27.03
CA GLY A 129 37.64 -52.23 27.50
C GLY A 129 38.42 -53.55 27.50
N ARG A 130 37.84 -54.67 27.05
CA ARG A 130 38.52 -55.98 27.10
C ARG A 130 38.71 -56.56 25.70
N LYS A 131 39.73 -56.08 24.99
CA LYS A 131 40.35 -56.85 23.90
C LYS A 131 41.52 -57.68 24.47
N PRO A 132 41.71 -58.93 24.00
CA PRO A 132 42.84 -59.79 24.37
C PRO A 132 44.16 -59.29 23.76
#